data_AF-A0AA41XW09-F1
#
_entry.id   AF-A0AA41XW09-F1
#
_cell.length_a   1.000
_cell.length_b   1.000
_cell.length_c   1.000
_cell.angle_alpha   90.00
_cell.angle_beta   90.00
_cell.angle_gamma   90.00
#
_symmetry.space_group_name_H-M   'P 1'
#
loop_
_entity.id
_entity.type
_entity.pdbx_description
1 polymer ?
#
loop_
_entity_poly.entity_id
_entity_poly.type
_entity_poly.pdbx_seq_one_letter_code
_entity_poly.pdbx_strand_id
1 'polypeptide(L)'
;MDSQIPGVHVLFIAGFGPIVKSIPAGYSFYVETLALPLKPLEGNPDYLVTDALDGVKHFALWPLEQASESCFGREQWPTELPVPQSWLEFEVSDMAQATQAIKDKGYPLLVEDRLEPWGQEVTRFLSPEGILVGVTYTPWLRD
;
A
#
# COMPACT_ATOMS: atom_id res chain seq x y z
N MET A 1 -8.67 20.61 -19.90
CA MET A 1 -8.21 21.84 -19.23
C MET A 1 -6.70 21.76 -19.17
N ASP A 2 -6.01 22.37 -20.14
CA ASP A 2 -4.53 22.42 -20.14
C ASP A 2 -4.06 23.67 -19.40
N SER A 3 -4.22 23.66 -18.09
CA SER A 3 -3.49 24.58 -17.21
C SER A 3 -2.25 23.86 -16.69
N GLN A 4 -1.34 23.49 -17.59
CA GLN A 4 -0.01 23.05 -17.18
C GLN A 4 0.73 24.25 -16.58
N ILE A 5 1.25 24.09 -15.36
CA ILE A 5 2.04 25.12 -14.69
C ILE A 5 3.38 25.22 -15.44
N PRO A 6 3.74 26.40 -16.01
CA PRO A 6 5.01 26.56 -16.72
C PRO A 6 6.21 26.17 -15.83
N GLY A 7 7.11 25.34 -16.35
CA GLY A 7 8.31 24.86 -15.63
C GLY A 7 8.12 23.58 -14.81
N VAL A 8 6.89 23.05 -14.70
CA VAL A 8 6.64 21.76 -14.06
C VAL A 8 6.68 20.65 -15.11
N HIS A 9 7.76 19.86 -15.10
CA HIS A 9 7.93 18.66 -15.92
C HIS A 9 8.25 17.46 -15.02
N VAL A 10 7.23 16.64 -14.74
CA VAL A 10 7.37 15.47 -13.87
C VAL A 10 8.09 14.35 -14.63
N LEU A 11 9.21 13.87 -14.10
CA LEU A 11 9.97 12.76 -14.68
C LEU A 11 9.48 11.41 -14.17
N PHE A 12 9.40 11.26 -12.84
CA PHE A 12 8.98 10.06 -12.14
C PHE A 12 8.71 10.41 -10.67
N ILE A 13 8.10 9.48 -9.92
CA ILE A 13 7.98 9.59 -8.47
C ILE A 13 9.33 9.22 -7.86
N ALA A 14 10.04 10.21 -7.32
CA ALA A 14 11.37 10.00 -6.72
C ALA A 14 11.32 9.32 -5.34
N GLY A 15 10.17 9.34 -4.68
CA GLY A 15 9.95 8.66 -3.41
C GLY A 15 8.49 8.66 -3.01
N PHE A 16 8.06 7.59 -2.35
CA PHE A 16 6.75 7.44 -1.74
C PHE A 16 6.92 6.66 -0.45
N GLY A 17 6.26 7.11 0.62
CA GLY A 17 6.30 6.44 1.90
C GLY A 17 5.32 7.05 2.91
N PRO A 18 4.92 6.28 3.92
CA PRO A 18 4.06 6.74 5.01
C PRO A 18 4.79 7.76 5.88
N ILE A 19 4.01 8.68 6.48
CA ILE A 19 4.48 9.48 7.61
C ILE A 19 4.10 8.76 8.90
N VAL A 20 5.08 8.03 9.45
CA VAL A 20 4.90 7.17 10.62
C VAL A 20 4.66 8.01 11.88
N LYS A 21 3.54 7.75 12.57
CA LYS A 21 3.23 8.39 13.87
C LYS A 21 3.87 7.68 15.07
N SER A 22 4.18 6.39 14.92
CA SER A 22 4.79 5.54 15.94
C SER A 22 5.90 4.70 15.31
N ILE A 23 7.16 5.04 15.61
CA ILE A 23 8.34 4.35 15.06
C ILE A 23 8.26 2.83 15.29
N PRO A 24 7.93 2.32 16.50
CA PRO A 24 7.81 0.88 16.72
C PRO A 24 6.70 0.21 15.88
N ALA A 25 5.55 0.87 15.71
CA ALA A 25 4.46 0.32 14.91
C ALA A 25 4.82 0.29 13.42
N GLY A 26 5.46 1.36 12.92
CA GLY A 26 5.96 1.42 11.56
C GLY A 26 7.03 0.35 11.30
N TYR A 27 8.00 0.19 12.21
CA TYR A 27 9.01 -0.85 12.10
C TYR A 27 8.40 -2.25 12.04
N SER A 28 7.50 -2.59 12.98
CA SER A 28 6.87 -3.91 13.00
C SER A 28 6.02 -4.20 11.77
N PHE A 29 5.39 -3.17 11.21
CA PHE A 29 4.61 -3.32 10.00
C PHE A 29 5.48 -3.43 8.74
N TYR A 30 6.27 -2.40 8.41
CA TYR A 30 6.99 -2.33 7.14
C TYR A 30 8.21 -3.25 7.09
N VAL A 31 8.93 -3.43 8.21
CA VAL A 31 10.16 -4.24 8.23
C VAL A 31 9.87 -5.67 8.65
N GLU A 32 9.11 -5.90 9.73
CA GLU A 32 8.91 -7.27 10.23
C GLU A 32 7.78 -8.02 9.54
N THR A 33 6.65 -7.35 9.26
CA THR A 33 5.47 -8.00 8.68
C THR A 33 5.56 -8.07 7.16
N LEU A 34 5.90 -6.95 6.51
CA LEU A 34 6.01 -6.89 5.05
C LEU A 34 7.41 -7.24 4.52
N ALA A 35 8.39 -7.42 5.42
CA ALA A 35 9.76 -7.80 5.06
C ALA A 35 10.41 -6.87 4.02
N LEU A 36 10.07 -5.58 4.03
CA LEU A 36 10.65 -4.62 3.08
C LEU A 36 12.15 -4.45 3.36
N PRO A 37 13.00 -4.33 2.32
CA PRO A 37 14.45 -4.26 2.46
C PRO A 37 14.92 -2.86 2.88
N LEU A 38 14.36 -2.32 3.97
CA LEU A 38 14.65 -0.99 4.49
C LEU A 38 15.84 -1.03 5.46
N LYS A 39 16.67 0.01 5.42
CA LYS A 39 17.77 0.23 6.36
C LYS A 39 17.74 1.64 6.95
N PRO A 40 18.25 1.86 8.17
CA PRO A 40 18.35 3.20 8.71
C PRO A 40 19.23 4.10 7.85
N LEU A 41 18.84 5.37 7.72
CA LEU A 41 19.65 6.39 7.08
C LEU A 41 20.84 6.74 7.98
N GLU A 42 22.01 6.96 7.38
CA GLU A 42 23.20 7.37 8.11
C GLU A 42 22.93 8.67 8.90
N GLY A 43 23.18 8.63 10.21
CA GLY A 43 22.92 9.75 11.12
C GLY A 43 21.45 9.94 11.53
N ASN A 44 20.51 9.12 11.03
CA ASN A 44 19.11 9.15 11.46
C ASN A 44 18.53 7.71 11.55
N PRO A 45 18.62 7.06 12.73
CA PRO A 45 18.21 5.66 12.88
C PRO A 45 16.71 5.43 12.71
N ASP A 46 15.89 6.47 12.90
CA ASP A 46 14.42 6.38 12.84
C ASP A 46 13.89 6.49 11.40
N TYR A 47 14.71 6.96 10.45
CA TYR A 47 14.33 7.09 9.05
C TYR A 47 14.87 5.90 8.25
N LEU A 48 13.98 4.98 7.91
CA LEU A 48 14.31 3.75 7.17
C LEU A 48 14.08 3.95 5.67
N VAL A 49 15.06 3.55 4.83
CA VAL A 49 15.06 3.77 3.37
C VAL A 49 15.54 2.56 2.60
N THR A 50 15.16 2.47 1.32
CA THR A 50 15.71 1.52 0.36
C THR A 50 15.63 2.08 -1.06
N ASP A 51 16.65 1.77 -1.86
CA ASP A 51 16.68 2.00 -3.31
C ASP A 51 16.58 0.66 -4.08
N ALA A 52 16.28 -0.44 -3.36
CA ALA A 52 16.28 -1.81 -3.91
C ALA A 52 14.90 -2.28 -4.39
N LEU A 53 13.86 -1.48 -4.17
CA LEU A 53 12.52 -1.74 -4.71
C LEU A 53 12.36 -1.01 -6.04
N ASP A 54 11.69 -1.66 -6.99
CA ASP A 54 11.27 -1.01 -8.22
C ASP A 54 10.35 0.20 -7.92
N GLY A 55 10.32 1.15 -8.85
CA GLY A 55 9.46 2.32 -8.73
C GLY A 55 7.97 2.03 -8.91
N VAL A 56 7.21 3.05 -9.30
CA VAL A 56 5.76 2.95 -9.45
C VAL A 56 5.38 2.25 -10.76
N LYS A 57 4.89 1.02 -10.66
CA LYS A 57 4.32 0.26 -11.80
C LYS A 57 2.88 0.67 -12.13
N HIS A 58 2.13 1.19 -11.17
CA HIS A 58 0.75 1.65 -11.34
C HIS A 58 0.51 2.96 -10.58
N PHE A 59 0.05 4.00 -11.29
CA PHE A 59 -0.32 5.29 -10.69
C PHE A 59 -1.75 5.64 -11.11
N ALA A 60 -2.62 5.84 -10.13
CA ALA A 60 -4.02 6.15 -10.36
C ALA A 60 -4.56 7.14 -9.34
N LEU A 61 -5.62 7.85 -9.74
CA LEU A 61 -6.48 8.58 -8.83
C LEU A 61 -7.69 7.68 -8.56
N TRP A 62 -7.77 7.08 -7.38
CA TRP A 62 -8.84 6.17 -7.02
C TRP A 62 -9.91 6.89 -6.18
N PRO A 63 -11.14 7.12 -6.71
CA PRO A 63 -12.20 7.75 -5.94
C PRO A 63 -12.55 6.94 -4.68
N LEU A 64 -12.80 7.63 -3.57
CA LEU A 64 -13.11 6.98 -2.28
C LEU A 64 -14.32 6.05 -2.37
N GLU A 65 -15.35 6.41 -3.13
CA GLU A 65 -16.55 5.58 -3.32
C GLU A 65 -16.22 4.25 -4.02
N GLN A 66 -15.29 4.27 -4.98
CA GLN A 66 -14.86 3.07 -5.70
C GLN A 66 -13.92 2.21 -4.85
N ALA A 67 -13.07 2.85 -4.04
CA ALA A 67 -12.26 2.15 -3.04
C ALA A 67 -13.14 1.48 -1.99
N SER A 68 -14.21 2.15 -1.56
CA SER A 68 -15.21 1.60 -0.65
C SER A 68 -15.98 0.45 -1.28
N GLU A 69 -16.46 0.60 -2.51
CA GLU A 69 -17.17 -0.45 -3.24
C GLU A 69 -16.29 -1.68 -3.40
N SER A 70 -15.03 -1.48 -3.77
CA SER A 70 -14.06 -2.57 -3.85
C SER A 70 -13.84 -3.23 -2.48
N CYS A 71 -13.58 -2.47 -1.42
CA CYS A 71 -13.29 -3.07 -0.11
C CYS A 71 -14.51 -3.73 0.54
N PHE A 72 -15.70 -3.16 0.37
CA PHE A 72 -16.87 -3.46 1.21
C PHE A 72 -18.16 -3.78 0.43
N GLY A 73 -18.17 -3.68 -0.90
CA GLY A 73 -19.38 -3.83 -1.72
C GLY A 73 -20.43 -2.75 -1.47
N ARG A 74 -19.99 -1.54 -1.08
CA ARG A 74 -20.85 -0.36 -0.91
C ARG A 74 -20.10 0.94 -1.18
N GLU A 75 -20.81 1.96 -1.66
CA GLU A 75 -20.25 3.28 -1.98
C GLU A 75 -19.69 4.06 -0.77
N GLN A 76 -20.28 3.89 0.43
CA GLN A 76 -19.87 4.67 1.60
C GLN A 76 -18.80 3.97 2.45
N TRP A 77 -17.66 4.65 2.63
CA TRP A 77 -16.59 4.20 3.51
C TRP A 77 -17.09 4.07 4.97
N PRO A 78 -16.82 2.97 5.67
CA PRO A 78 -17.22 2.79 7.07
C PRO A 78 -16.69 3.91 7.97
N THR A 79 -17.56 4.51 8.79
CA THR A 79 -17.22 5.65 9.67
C THR A 79 -16.33 5.28 10.85
N GLU A 80 -16.29 4.00 11.20
CA GLU A 80 -15.46 3.42 12.26
C GLU A 80 -14.00 3.24 11.82
N LEU A 81 -13.72 3.33 10.52
CA LEU A 81 -12.37 3.25 9.97
C LEU A 81 -11.85 4.65 9.62
N PRO A 82 -10.54 4.91 9.80
CA PRO A 82 -9.91 6.08 9.21
C PRO A 82 -10.16 6.13 7.70
N VAL A 83 -10.53 7.31 7.18
CA VAL A 83 -10.66 7.53 5.73
C VAL A 83 -9.26 7.58 5.12
N PRO A 84 -8.88 6.65 4.23
CA PRO A 84 -7.54 6.63 3.65
C PRO A 84 -7.32 7.84 2.74
N GLN A 85 -6.11 8.40 2.79
CA GLN A 85 -5.67 9.49 1.91
C GLN A 85 -4.67 9.02 0.85
N SER A 86 -4.28 7.75 0.90
CA SER A 86 -3.43 7.09 -0.07
C SER A 86 -3.70 5.59 -0.09
N TRP A 87 -3.30 4.95 -1.18
CA TRP A 87 -3.32 3.53 -1.37
C TRP A 87 -1.93 3.05 -1.80
N LEU A 88 -1.51 1.90 -1.29
CA LEU A 88 -0.22 1.30 -1.56
C LEU A 88 -0.38 -0.21 -1.70
N GLU A 89 0.01 -0.76 -2.84
CA GLU A 89 0.04 -2.20 -3.08
C GLU A 89 1.47 -2.74 -3.14
N PHE A 90 1.69 -3.86 -2.47
CA PHE A 90 2.93 -4.62 -2.48
C PHE A 90 2.71 -5.93 -3.22
N GLU A 91 3.40 -6.10 -4.36
CA GLU A 91 3.38 -7.36 -5.10
C GLU A 91 4.10 -8.46 -4.32
N VAL A 92 3.41 -9.59 -4.11
CA VAL A 92 3.93 -10.77 -3.38
C VAL A 92 4.01 -11.98 -4.29
N SER A 93 4.98 -12.87 -4.03
CA SER A 93 5.12 -14.09 -4.84
C SER A 93 4.01 -15.12 -4.59
N ASP A 94 3.47 -15.16 -3.37
CA ASP A 94 2.46 -16.12 -2.91
C ASP A 94 1.39 -15.40 -2.07
N MET A 95 0.16 -15.36 -2.58
CA MET A 95 -0.96 -14.65 -1.96
C MET A 95 -1.48 -15.34 -0.70
N ALA A 96 -1.60 -16.66 -0.73
CA ALA A 96 -2.13 -17.42 0.40
C ALA A 96 -1.18 -17.31 1.60
N GLN A 97 0.13 -17.44 1.37
CA GLN A 97 1.14 -17.30 2.41
C GLN A 97 1.17 -15.87 2.97
N ALA A 98 1.16 -14.84 2.10
CA ALA A 98 1.18 -13.45 2.54
C ALA A 98 -0.06 -13.09 3.37
N THR A 99 -1.24 -13.49 2.89
CA THR A 99 -2.50 -13.25 3.59
C THR A 99 -2.51 -13.91 4.96
N GLN A 100 -2.07 -15.17 5.06
CA GLN A 100 -2.02 -15.86 6.35
C GLN A 100 -1.04 -15.19 7.32
N ALA A 101 0.15 -14.79 6.85
CA ALA A 101 1.14 -14.12 7.69
C ALA A 101 0.61 -12.78 8.24
N ILE A 102 -0.12 -12.00 7.43
CA ILE A 102 -0.73 -10.73 7.86
C ILE A 102 -1.81 -10.98 8.91
N LYS A 103 -2.65 -12.01 8.73
CA LYS A 103 -3.67 -12.41 9.71
C LYS A 103 -3.04 -12.84 11.04
N ASP A 104 -1.98 -13.64 10.99
CA ASP A 104 -1.29 -14.14 12.19
C ASP A 104 -0.63 -13.00 13.00
N LYS A 105 -0.30 -11.88 12.34
CA LYS A 105 0.18 -10.65 12.98
C LYS A 105 -0.94 -9.79 13.58
N GLY A 106 -2.20 -10.17 13.39
CA GLY A 106 -3.37 -9.52 13.99
C GLY A 106 -3.89 -8.30 13.24
N TYR A 107 -3.48 -8.10 11.97
CA TYR A 107 -4.02 -7.01 11.17
C TYR A 107 -5.46 -7.31 10.72
N PRO A 108 -6.43 -6.40 10.98
CA PRO A 108 -7.79 -6.58 10.49
C PRO A 108 -7.86 -6.46 8.97
N LEU A 109 -8.33 -7.51 8.30
CA LEU A 109 -8.51 -7.51 6.86
C LEU A 109 -9.85 -6.88 6.47
N LEU A 110 -9.80 -6.01 5.45
CA LEU A 110 -10.97 -5.47 4.77
C LEU A 110 -11.37 -6.39 3.61
N VAL A 111 -10.37 -6.93 2.91
CA VAL A 111 -10.51 -7.93 1.85
C VAL A 111 -9.51 -9.05 2.14
N GLU A 112 -9.96 -10.30 2.07
CA GLU A 112 -9.14 -11.48 2.33
C GLU A 112 -9.03 -12.34 1.06
N ASP A 113 -7.81 -12.40 0.51
CA ASP A 113 -7.37 -13.23 -0.61
C ASP A 113 -8.41 -13.36 -1.74
N ARG A 114 -8.86 -12.21 -2.24
CA ARG A 114 -9.94 -12.14 -3.22
C ARG A 114 -9.38 -12.00 -4.63
N LEU A 115 -9.88 -12.80 -5.56
CA LEU A 115 -9.68 -12.61 -7.00
C LEU A 115 -10.62 -11.52 -7.52
N GLU A 116 -10.06 -10.41 -7.97
CA GLU A 116 -10.78 -9.30 -8.57
C GLU A 116 -11.22 -9.61 -10.02
N PRO A 117 -12.30 -8.97 -10.53
CA PRO A 117 -12.82 -9.23 -11.89
C PRO A 117 -11.80 -9.03 -13.02
N TRP A 118 -10.76 -8.24 -12.78
CA TRP A 118 -9.69 -7.96 -13.74
C TRP A 118 -8.49 -8.92 -13.60
N GLY A 119 -8.58 -9.95 -12.75
CA GLY A 119 -7.59 -11.03 -12.66
C GLY A 119 -6.44 -10.81 -11.68
N GLN A 120 -6.52 -9.79 -10.82
CA GLN A 120 -5.59 -9.58 -9.71
C GLN A 120 -6.11 -10.28 -8.45
N GLU A 121 -5.23 -10.92 -7.69
CA GLU A 121 -5.56 -11.40 -6.33
C GLU A 121 -5.10 -10.36 -5.31
N VAL A 122 -5.92 -10.13 -4.27
CA VAL A 122 -5.64 -9.07 -3.31
C VAL A 122 -6.13 -9.39 -1.89
N THR A 123 -5.30 -9.01 -0.92
CA THR A 123 -5.68 -8.84 0.49
C THR A 123 -5.50 -7.37 0.86
N ARG A 124 -6.57 -6.71 1.34
CA ARG A 124 -6.57 -5.28 1.69
C ARG A 124 -6.78 -5.07 3.18
N PHE A 125 -6.07 -4.09 3.74
CA PHE A 125 -6.13 -3.73 5.15
C PHE A 125 -5.57 -2.30 5.35
N LEU A 126 -5.57 -1.79 6.58
CA LEU A 126 -5.02 -0.46 6.89
C LEU A 126 -3.62 -0.58 7.52
N SER A 127 -2.69 0.26 7.08
CA SER A 127 -1.41 0.45 7.78
C SER A 127 -1.61 1.12 9.15
N PRO A 128 -0.60 1.10 10.05
CA PRO A 128 -0.66 1.85 11.32
C PRO A 128 -0.91 3.36 11.13
N GLU A 129 -0.56 3.91 9.98
CA GLU A 129 -0.77 5.33 9.63
C GLU A 129 -2.14 5.59 8.97
N GLY A 130 -2.92 4.55 8.68
CA GLY A 130 -4.23 4.64 8.02
C GLY A 130 -4.16 4.68 6.48
N ILE A 131 -3.07 4.21 5.88
CA ILE A 131 -2.99 4.00 4.43
C ILE A 131 -3.79 2.76 4.07
N LEU A 132 -4.55 2.79 2.96
CA LEU A 132 -5.16 1.58 2.41
C LEU A 132 -4.07 0.74 1.75
N VAL A 133 -3.63 -0.31 2.44
CA VAL A 133 -2.58 -1.21 1.94
C VAL A 133 -3.22 -2.44 1.30
N GLY A 134 -2.65 -2.88 0.19
CA GLY A 134 -2.89 -4.21 -0.35
C GLY A 134 -1.59 -5.02 -0.46
N VAL A 135 -1.66 -6.33 -0.22
CA VAL A 135 -0.72 -7.26 -0.84
C VAL A 135 -1.41 -7.89 -2.03
N THR A 136 -0.69 -7.99 -3.14
CA THR A 136 -1.28 -8.35 -4.43
C THR A 136 -0.46 -9.36 -5.21
N TYR A 137 -1.17 -10.12 -6.04
CA TYR A 137 -0.59 -10.82 -7.17
C TYR A 137 -1.26 -10.28 -8.42
N THR A 138 -0.47 -9.55 -9.22
CA THR A 138 -0.94 -8.92 -10.45
C THR A 138 -0.24 -9.53 -11.65
N PRO A 139 -0.90 -10.44 -12.42
CA PRO A 139 -0.24 -11.20 -13.48
C PRO A 139 0.49 -10.34 -14.52
N TRP A 140 -0.09 -9.22 -14.94
CA TRP A 140 0.47 -8.36 -16.00
C TRP A 140 1.57 -7.40 -15.52
N LEU A 141 1.93 -7.38 -14.23
CA LEU A 141 3.05 -6.59 -13.70
C LEU A 141 4.33 -7.42 -13.51
N ARG A 142 4.30 -8.71 -13.88
CA ARG A 142 5.38 -9.68 -13.65
C ARG A 142 6.36 -9.83 -14.82
N ASP A 143 6.07 -9.20 -15.95
CA ASP A 143 6.89 -9.21 -17.16
C ASP A 143 7.74 -7.93 -17.31
#